data_AF-A0A259TVY5-F1
#
_entry.id   AF-A0A259TVY5-F1
#
_cell.length_a   1.000
_cell.length_b   1.000
_cell.length_c   1.000
_cell.angle_alpha   90.00
_cell.angle_beta   90.00
_cell.angle_gamma   90.00
#
_symmetry.space_group_name_H-M   'P 1'
#
loop_
_entity.id
_entity.type
_entity.pdbx_description
1 polymer ?
#
loop_
_entity_poly.entity_id
_entity_poly.type
_entity_poly.pdbx_seq_one_letter_code
_entity_poly.pdbx_strand_id
1 'polypeptide(L)'
;MSIDWNHLSAPFAPEDVEWKPGATTRDKKKGLAMAYITARAVQERLDEVFTPGGWKNEFRAGPDGGVICRIYFKTGHVDASGEAEWAWREDGADNTDVEAVKGGLSNAMKRTGAALGIGRYLYKLPSQWVPLDDRGRFAQTPRIPREYLPASGGSQRSSGSQTSSSPNGPSGVGQSRESESRPQRPASQAQPERPRPAPEASRDEPARSPRPTSERPADPRGGNRPQAGQKKVIRRVGGQNRSDARSNAGGDGATRPPAPPRPF
;
A
#
# COMPACT_ATOMS: atom_id res chain seq x y z
N MET A 1 -2.64 16.84 -24.64
CA MET A 1 -1.35 16.74 -23.92
C MET A 1 -0.89 15.29 -24.06
N SER A 2 0.40 15.03 -24.32
CA SER A 2 0.90 13.65 -24.32
C SER A 2 1.19 13.21 -22.87
N ILE A 3 0.79 12.00 -22.49
CA ILE A 3 1.01 11.44 -21.15
C ILE A 3 2.11 10.40 -21.25
N ASP A 4 3.16 10.53 -20.43
CA ASP A 4 4.22 9.52 -20.34
C ASP A 4 3.80 8.37 -19.40
N TRP A 5 3.13 7.39 -19.99
CA TRP A 5 2.74 6.15 -19.31
C TRP A 5 3.94 5.29 -18.87
N ASN A 6 5.14 5.47 -19.45
CA ASN A 6 6.33 4.76 -19.00
C ASN A 6 6.84 5.37 -17.70
N HIS A 7 6.92 6.71 -17.62
CA HIS A 7 7.35 7.45 -16.43
C HIS A 7 6.48 7.11 -15.20
N LEU A 8 5.18 6.93 -15.38
CA LEU A 8 4.26 6.47 -14.32
C LEU A 8 4.70 5.16 -13.64
N SER A 9 5.43 4.30 -14.36
CA SER A 9 5.96 3.02 -13.86
C SER A 9 7.48 3.01 -13.61
N ALA A 10 8.18 4.09 -13.95
CA ALA A 10 9.64 4.17 -13.86
C ALA A 10 10.14 4.02 -12.41
N PRO A 11 11.29 3.36 -12.17
CA PRO A 11 11.84 3.19 -10.84
C PRO A 11 12.04 4.51 -10.08
N PHE A 12 11.93 4.44 -8.75
CA PHE A 12 12.32 5.52 -7.84
C PHE A 12 13.83 5.48 -7.56
N ALA A 13 14.40 6.62 -7.17
CA ALA A 13 15.79 6.65 -6.71
C ALA A 13 15.91 5.84 -5.40
N PRO A 14 17.05 5.17 -5.12
CA PRO A 14 17.23 4.36 -3.91
C PRO A 14 16.93 5.08 -2.60
N GLU A 15 17.17 6.39 -2.55
CA GLU A 15 16.88 7.29 -1.43
C GLU A 15 15.37 7.52 -1.18
N ASP A 16 14.51 7.38 -2.19
CA ASP A 16 13.05 7.49 -2.06
C ASP A 16 12.39 6.16 -1.66
N VAL A 17 13.16 5.07 -1.61
CA VAL A 17 12.70 3.71 -1.27
C VAL A 17 13.05 3.39 0.19
N GLU A 18 12.05 3.50 1.05
CA GLU A 18 12.12 3.10 2.45
C GLU A 18 12.02 1.57 2.62
N TRP A 19 12.53 1.08 3.76
CA TRP A 19 12.58 -0.34 4.08
C TRP A 19 12.11 -0.60 5.52
N LYS A 20 11.18 -1.55 5.70
CA LYS A 20 10.78 -2.05 7.02
C LYS A 20 11.04 -3.56 7.19
N PRO A 21 11.29 -4.03 8.43
CA PRO A 21 11.22 -5.45 8.75
C PRO A 21 9.83 -6.02 8.47
N GLY A 22 9.80 -7.15 7.76
CA GLY A 22 8.64 -8.04 7.66
C GLY A 22 8.76 -9.19 8.64
N ALA A 23 8.63 -10.43 8.15
CA ALA A 23 8.91 -11.63 8.94
C ALA A 23 10.34 -11.62 9.51
N THR A 24 10.53 -12.15 10.71
CA THR A 24 11.83 -12.26 11.38
C THR A 24 12.21 -13.72 11.62
N THR A 25 13.51 -14.00 11.74
CA THR A 25 14.01 -15.33 12.11
C THR A 25 13.65 -15.68 13.56
N ARG A 26 13.62 -16.98 13.90
CA ARG A 26 13.28 -17.45 15.26
C ARG A 26 14.17 -16.86 16.36
N ASP A 27 15.43 -16.57 16.05
CA ASP A 27 16.41 -15.92 16.93
C ASP A 27 16.36 -14.38 16.88
N LYS A 28 15.45 -13.80 16.08
CA LYS A 28 15.27 -12.37 15.79
C LYS A 28 16.48 -11.65 15.18
N LYS A 29 17.55 -12.36 14.79
CA LYS A 29 18.78 -11.74 14.26
C LYS A 29 18.69 -11.27 12.81
N LYS A 30 17.69 -11.70 12.05
CA LYS A 30 17.44 -11.24 10.68
C LYS A 30 15.97 -10.94 10.45
N GLY A 31 15.70 -9.92 9.65
CA GLY A 31 14.39 -9.57 9.12
C GLY A 31 14.34 -9.69 7.60
N LEU A 32 13.19 -10.09 7.07
CA LEU A 32 12.88 -9.99 5.65
C LEU A 32 12.69 -8.51 5.30
N ALA A 33 13.45 -8.02 4.33
CA ALA A 33 13.40 -6.63 3.89
C ALA A 33 12.17 -6.36 3.02
N MET A 34 11.23 -5.53 3.52
CA MET A 34 10.06 -5.07 2.76
C MET A 34 10.28 -3.62 2.31
N ALA A 35 10.47 -3.41 1.00
CA ALA A 35 10.56 -2.09 0.41
C ALA A 35 9.19 -1.41 0.27
N TYR A 36 9.15 -0.09 0.39
CA TYR A 36 8.00 0.75 0.05
C TYR A 36 8.43 2.18 -0.29
N ILE A 37 7.56 2.92 -0.98
CA ILE A 37 7.65 4.38 -1.17
C ILE A 37 6.66 5.09 -0.25
N THR A 38 6.85 6.39 0.00
CA THR A 38 5.86 7.19 0.76
C THR A 38 4.58 7.43 -0.04
N ALA A 39 3.49 7.79 0.65
CA ALA A 39 2.28 8.26 -0.04
C ALA A 39 2.50 9.59 -0.78
N ARG A 40 3.49 10.39 -0.37
CA ARG A 40 3.89 11.63 -1.06
C ARG A 40 4.62 11.34 -2.37
N ALA A 41 5.55 10.38 -2.40
CA ALA A 41 6.22 9.96 -3.63
C ALA A 41 5.23 9.44 -4.71
N VAL A 42 4.09 8.88 -4.27
CA VAL A 42 2.97 8.54 -5.17
C VAL A 42 2.26 9.79 -5.70
N GLN A 43 2.01 10.79 -4.86
CA GLN A 43 1.40 12.07 -5.27
C GLN A 43 2.31 12.83 -6.25
N GLU A 44 3.60 12.94 -5.92
CA GLU A 44 4.61 13.61 -6.76
C GLU A 44 4.72 12.94 -8.15
N ARG A 45 4.73 11.60 -8.23
CA ARG A 45 4.69 10.89 -9.53
C ARG A 45 3.38 11.08 -10.30
N LEU A 46 2.26 11.31 -9.62
CA LEU A 46 0.98 11.64 -10.29
C LEU A 46 0.99 13.08 -10.80
N ASP A 47 1.56 14.02 -10.06
CA ASP A 47 1.76 15.41 -10.49
C ASP A 47 2.73 15.50 -11.69
N GLU A 48 3.81 14.72 -11.69
CA GLU A 48 4.76 14.61 -12.81
C GLU A 48 4.10 14.11 -14.11
N VAL A 49 3.21 13.12 -14.03
CA VAL A 49 2.63 12.45 -15.21
C VAL A 49 1.34 13.12 -15.70
N PHE A 50 0.48 13.57 -14.78
CA PHE A 50 -0.87 14.07 -15.10
C PHE A 50 -1.04 15.58 -14.86
N THR A 51 -0.08 16.26 -14.23
CA THR A 51 -0.22 17.58 -13.58
C THR A 51 -1.17 17.57 -12.37
N PRO A 52 -1.02 18.51 -11.42
CA PRO A 52 -1.96 18.66 -10.29
C PRO A 52 -3.43 18.91 -10.69
N GLY A 53 -3.69 19.28 -11.95
CA GLY A 53 -5.04 19.44 -12.52
C GLY A 53 -5.53 18.27 -13.39
N GLY A 54 -4.78 17.17 -13.49
CA GLY A 54 -5.13 16.00 -14.30
C GLY A 54 -5.33 14.70 -13.53
N TRP A 55 -5.11 14.70 -12.21
CA TRP A 55 -5.51 13.62 -11.32
C TRP A 55 -6.28 14.15 -10.10
N LYS A 56 -6.98 13.27 -9.39
CA LYS A 56 -7.58 13.52 -8.07
C LYS A 56 -7.77 12.18 -7.34
N ASN A 57 -7.90 12.19 -6.03
CA ASN A 57 -8.23 10.99 -5.25
C ASN A 57 -9.46 11.18 -4.36
N GLU A 58 -10.00 10.04 -3.95
CA GLU A 58 -11.16 9.88 -3.07
C GLU A 58 -10.82 8.80 -2.05
N PHE A 59 -11.23 9.00 -0.79
CA PHE A 59 -11.11 7.99 0.26
C PHE A 59 -12.49 7.68 0.84
N ARG A 60 -12.77 6.40 1.05
CA ARG A 60 -14.00 5.90 1.66
C ARG A 60 -13.70 4.75 2.63
N ALA A 61 -14.60 4.48 3.56
CA ALA A 61 -14.47 3.30 4.43
C ALA A 61 -14.46 2.01 3.59
N GLY A 62 -13.69 1.01 4.02
CA GLY A 62 -13.85 -0.36 3.53
C GLY A 62 -15.08 -1.05 4.15
N PRO A 63 -15.57 -2.15 3.54
CA PRO A 63 -16.82 -2.79 3.94
C PRO A 63 -16.79 -3.31 5.39
N ASP A 64 -15.68 -3.93 5.78
CA ASP A 64 -15.45 -4.50 7.12
C ASP A 64 -14.53 -3.58 7.98
N GLY A 65 -14.52 -2.28 7.66
CA GLY A 65 -13.54 -1.32 8.17
C GLY A 65 -12.36 -1.11 7.22
N GLY A 66 -11.29 -0.49 7.72
CA GLY A 66 -10.18 -0.04 6.88
C GLY A 66 -10.57 1.10 5.93
N VAL A 67 -9.74 1.33 4.91
CA VAL A 67 -9.86 2.44 3.96
C VAL A 67 -9.71 1.95 2.53
N ILE A 68 -10.62 2.34 1.64
CA ILE A 68 -10.45 2.24 0.19
C ILE A 68 -10.03 3.61 -0.35
N CYS A 69 -9.00 3.61 -1.20
CA CYS A 69 -8.62 4.78 -1.98
C CYS A 69 -8.97 4.55 -3.44
N ARG A 70 -9.54 5.56 -4.10
CA ARG A 70 -9.69 5.61 -5.56
C ARG A 70 -8.89 6.79 -6.09
N ILE A 71 -8.12 6.57 -7.14
CA ILE A 71 -7.39 7.61 -7.89
C ILE A 71 -8.04 7.71 -9.27
N TYR A 72 -8.51 8.91 -9.61
CA TYR A 72 -8.99 9.29 -10.93
C TYR A 72 -7.90 10.06 -11.67
N PHE A 73 -7.76 9.85 -12.98
CA PHE A 73 -6.77 10.51 -13.83
C PHE A 73 -7.32 10.72 -15.25
N LYS A 74 -6.91 11.79 -15.91
CA LYS A 74 -7.24 12.04 -17.32
C LYS A 74 -6.50 11.05 -18.20
N THR A 75 -7.17 10.49 -19.22
CA THR A 75 -6.55 9.54 -20.16
C THR A 75 -5.71 10.22 -21.25
N GLY A 76 -5.86 11.53 -21.41
CA GLY A 76 -5.28 12.31 -22.51
C GLY A 76 -6.19 12.38 -23.75
N HIS A 77 -7.27 11.60 -23.78
CA HIS A 77 -8.33 11.68 -24.78
C HIS A 77 -9.43 12.66 -24.36
N VAL A 78 -10.29 13.00 -25.32
CA VAL A 78 -11.56 13.71 -25.10
C VAL A 78 -12.71 12.83 -25.57
N ASP A 79 -13.87 12.97 -24.93
CA ASP A 79 -15.09 12.26 -25.32
C ASP A 79 -15.85 12.95 -26.47
N ALA A 80 -17.01 12.40 -26.84
CA ALA A 80 -17.83 12.91 -27.94
C ALA A 80 -18.47 14.29 -27.69
N SER A 81 -18.43 14.80 -26.45
CA SER A 81 -18.82 16.17 -26.10
C SER A 81 -17.66 17.17 -26.14
N GLY A 82 -16.42 16.68 -26.25
CA GLY A 82 -15.18 17.47 -26.20
C GLY A 82 -14.56 17.58 -24.81
N GLU A 83 -15.20 17.01 -23.79
CA GLU A 83 -14.68 17.00 -22.42
C GLU A 83 -13.57 15.96 -22.22
N ALA A 84 -12.69 16.21 -21.24
CA ALA A 84 -11.55 15.33 -20.98
C ALA A 84 -11.99 13.99 -20.38
N GLU A 85 -11.63 12.87 -21.00
CA GLU A 85 -11.96 11.53 -20.50
C GLU A 85 -11.18 11.22 -19.22
N TRP A 86 -11.87 10.68 -18.22
CA TRP A 86 -11.30 10.25 -16.93
C TRP A 86 -11.39 8.73 -16.77
N ALA A 87 -10.26 8.11 -16.45
CA ALA A 87 -10.19 6.74 -15.95
C ALA A 87 -9.88 6.74 -14.45
N TRP A 88 -10.05 5.58 -13.79
CA TRP A 88 -9.74 5.42 -12.37
C TRP A 88 -9.19 4.02 -12.04
N ARG A 89 -8.52 3.92 -10.89
CA ARG A 89 -8.17 2.66 -10.20
C ARG A 89 -8.47 2.82 -8.71
N GLU A 90 -8.71 1.70 -8.01
CA GLU A 90 -8.89 1.69 -6.57
C GLU A 90 -8.27 0.45 -5.94
N ASP A 91 -7.83 0.58 -4.68
CA ASP A 91 -7.35 -0.50 -3.83
C ASP A 91 -7.62 -0.13 -2.36
N GLY A 92 -7.67 -1.13 -1.48
CA GLY A 92 -7.96 -0.98 -0.05
C GLY A 92 -6.78 -1.33 0.85
N ALA A 93 -6.76 -0.78 2.05
CA ALA A 93 -5.87 -1.20 3.12
C ALA A 93 -6.57 -1.17 4.47
N ASP A 94 -6.22 -2.11 5.33
CA ASP A 94 -6.65 -2.13 6.72
C ASP A 94 -6.11 -0.91 7.48
N ASN A 95 -6.82 -0.53 8.54
CA ASN A 95 -6.32 0.44 9.51
C ASN A 95 -5.10 -0.15 10.25
N THR A 96 -4.13 0.68 10.59
CA THR A 96 -2.90 0.25 11.28
C THR A 96 -3.06 0.23 12.81
N ASP A 97 -2.25 -0.58 13.51
CA ASP A 97 -2.26 -0.63 14.98
C ASP A 97 -1.82 0.70 15.64
N VAL A 98 -1.05 1.51 14.90
CA VAL A 98 -0.56 2.84 15.28
C VAL A 98 -1.04 3.85 14.25
N GLU A 99 -1.57 5.00 14.69
CA GLU A 99 -2.10 6.06 13.81
C GLU A 99 -3.16 5.54 12.81
N ALA A 100 -4.03 4.63 13.27
CA ALA A 100 -4.94 3.78 12.51
C ALA A 100 -5.47 4.33 11.18
N VAL A 101 -6.22 5.43 11.22
CA VAL A 101 -6.84 6.05 10.03
C VAL A 101 -5.79 6.61 9.08
N LYS A 102 -4.76 7.27 9.61
CA LYS A 102 -3.67 7.88 8.83
C LYS A 102 -2.81 6.80 8.14
N GLY A 103 -2.53 5.69 8.82
CA GLY A 103 -1.84 4.55 8.22
C GLY A 103 -2.70 3.85 7.16
N GLY A 104 -3.99 3.65 7.42
CA GLY A 104 -4.96 3.11 6.44
C GLY A 104 -5.02 3.95 5.16
N LEU A 105 -5.30 5.25 5.28
CA LEU A 105 -5.26 6.24 4.18
C LEU A 105 -3.95 6.15 3.38
N SER A 106 -2.81 6.18 4.07
CA SER A 106 -1.48 6.14 3.43
C SER A 106 -1.23 4.82 2.69
N ASN A 107 -1.65 3.69 3.27
CA ASN A 107 -1.47 2.38 2.67
C ASN A 107 -2.40 2.15 1.47
N ALA A 108 -3.67 2.58 1.55
CA ALA A 108 -4.62 2.50 0.45
C ALA A 108 -4.17 3.37 -0.75
N MET A 109 -3.66 4.59 -0.50
CA MET A 109 -3.07 5.44 -1.53
C MET A 109 -1.87 4.77 -2.22
N LYS A 110 -0.92 4.21 -1.45
CA LYS A 110 0.24 3.49 -2.00
C LYS A 110 -0.15 2.28 -2.83
N ARG A 111 -1.12 1.49 -2.37
CA ARG A 111 -1.65 0.33 -3.10
C ARG A 111 -2.36 0.74 -4.39
N THR A 112 -3.13 1.82 -4.37
CA THR A 112 -3.79 2.35 -5.58
C THR A 112 -2.77 2.94 -6.57
N GLY A 113 -1.69 3.55 -6.08
CA GLY A 113 -0.51 3.88 -6.89
C GLY A 113 0.12 2.63 -7.54
N ALA A 114 0.30 1.55 -6.78
CA ALA A 114 0.74 0.27 -7.30
C ALA A 114 -0.27 -0.41 -8.25
N ALA A 115 -1.57 -0.07 -8.18
CA ALA A 115 -2.59 -0.46 -9.15
C ALA A 115 -2.47 0.30 -10.49
N LEU A 116 -1.93 1.52 -10.48
CA LEU A 116 -1.53 2.29 -11.67
C LEU A 116 -0.15 1.89 -12.22
N GLY A 117 0.74 1.41 -11.36
CA GLY A 117 2.10 0.97 -11.72
C GLY A 117 3.21 1.63 -10.90
N ILE A 118 2.90 2.74 -10.23
CA ILE A 118 3.82 3.50 -9.38
C ILE A 118 4.35 2.59 -8.26
N GLY A 119 5.68 2.38 -8.22
CA GLY A 119 6.31 1.50 -7.23
C GLY A 119 5.98 0.01 -7.38
N ARG A 120 5.25 -0.43 -8.42
CA ARG A 120 4.84 -1.84 -8.61
C ARG A 120 6.04 -2.79 -8.72
N TYR A 121 7.19 -2.30 -9.16
CA TYR A 121 8.43 -3.09 -9.22
C TYR A 121 8.98 -3.49 -7.85
N LEU A 122 8.63 -2.79 -6.76
CA LEU A 122 9.08 -3.12 -5.41
C LEU A 122 8.61 -4.51 -4.95
N TYR A 123 7.42 -4.94 -5.42
CA TYR A 123 6.88 -6.28 -5.19
C TYR A 123 7.61 -7.39 -5.98
N LYS A 124 8.51 -7.02 -6.92
CA LYS A 124 9.33 -7.95 -7.71
C LYS A 124 10.79 -8.03 -7.23
N LEU A 125 11.16 -7.24 -6.21
CA LEU A 125 12.51 -7.28 -5.64
C LEU A 125 12.78 -8.65 -4.99
N PRO A 126 14.00 -9.21 -5.12
CA PRO A 126 14.33 -10.48 -4.50
C PRO A 126 14.33 -10.37 -2.98
N SER A 127 13.75 -11.37 -2.31
CA SER A 127 13.66 -11.48 -0.85
C SER A 127 15.03 -11.45 -0.19
N GLN A 128 15.29 -10.40 0.62
CA GLN A 128 16.56 -10.21 1.33
C GLN A 128 16.38 -10.41 2.83
N TRP A 129 17.14 -11.33 3.42
CA TRP A 129 17.18 -11.57 4.88
C TRP A 129 18.37 -10.83 5.50
N VAL A 130 18.09 -9.63 5.99
CA VAL A 130 19.09 -8.64 6.41
C VAL A 130 19.26 -8.67 7.94
N PRO A 131 20.50 -8.54 8.48
CA PRO A 131 20.74 -8.49 9.92
C PRO A 131 19.97 -7.36 10.61
N LEU A 132 19.47 -7.60 11.82
CA LEU A 132 18.82 -6.60 12.66
C LEU A 132 19.74 -6.13 13.81
N ASP A 133 19.51 -4.91 14.28
CA ASP A 133 20.04 -4.40 15.54
C ASP A 133 19.18 -4.83 16.74
N ASP A 134 19.64 -4.53 17.97
CA ASP A 134 18.92 -4.87 19.20
C ASP A 134 17.55 -4.17 19.35
N ARG A 135 17.24 -3.21 18.46
CA ARG A 135 15.95 -2.51 18.37
C ARG A 135 15.06 -3.07 17.25
N GLY A 136 15.47 -4.15 16.60
CA GLY A 136 14.74 -4.80 15.51
C GLY A 136 14.79 -4.06 14.17
N ARG A 137 15.65 -3.03 14.03
CA ARG A 137 15.85 -2.26 12.79
C ARG A 137 16.95 -2.90 11.95
N PHE A 138 17.02 -2.64 10.65
CA PHE A 138 18.13 -3.17 9.84
C PHE A 138 19.47 -2.58 10.26
N ALA A 139 20.45 -3.45 10.55
CA ALA A 139 21.83 -3.07 10.86
C ALA A 139 22.67 -2.78 9.58
N GLN A 140 22.11 -3.05 8.40
CA GLN A 140 22.69 -2.77 7.09
C GLN A 140 21.56 -2.40 6.12
N THR A 141 21.75 -1.41 5.24
CA THR A 141 20.71 -1.03 4.25
C THR A 141 20.48 -2.18 3.25
N PRO A 142 19.23 -2.65 3.05
CA PRO A 142 18.91 -3.59 1.98
C PRO A 142 19.20 -2.98 0.60
N ARG A 143 19.46 -3.81 -0.41
CA ARG A 143 19.91 -3.34 -1.74
C ARG A 143 18.82 -3.49 -2.78
N ILE A 144 18.68 -2.48 -3.63
CA ILE A 144 17.93 -2.58 -4.88
C ILE A 144 18.89 -3.17 -5.94
N PRO A 145 18.54 -4.28 -6.62
CA PRO A 145 19.34 -4.81 -7.73
C PRO A 145 19.43 -3.83 -8.90
N ARG A 146 20.49 -3.92 -9.71
CA ARG A 146 20.82 -2.91 -10.73
C ARG A 146 19.73 -2.75 -11.80
N GLU A 147 19.04 -3.84 -12.13
CA GLU A 147 17.92 -3.90 -13.06
C GLU A 147 16.62 -3.23 -12.56
N TYR A 148 16.58 -2.85 -11.27
CA TYR A 148 15.49 -2.10 -10.64
C TYR A 148 15.88 -0.68 -10.22
N LEU A 149 17.08 -0.21 -10.62
CA LEU A 149 17.48 1.18 -10.48
C LEU A 149 16.95 2.00 -11.67
N PRO A 150 16.70 3.31 -11.51
CA PRO A 150 16.41 4.18 -12.65
C PRO A 150 17.60 4.19 -13.61
N ALA A 151 17.32 4.14 -14.93
CA ALA A 151 18.34 4.35 -15.95
C ALA A 151 18.97 5.74 -15.72
N SER A 152 20.31 5.81 -15.69
CA SER A 152 21.05 6.89 -15.02
C SER A 152 20.86 8.29 -15.62
N GLY A 153 19.77 8.96 -15.25
CA GLY A 153 19.56 10.40 -15.40
C GLY A 153 19.77 11.08 -14.05
N GLY A 154 20.77 11.95 -13.96
CA GLY A 154 21.17 12.56 -12.68
C GLY A 154 20.22 13.67 -12.23
N SER A 155 19.59 13.50 -11.06
CA SER A 155 19.03 14.61 -10.30
C SER A 155 20.04 15.06 -9.25
N GLN A 156 20.83 16.10 -9.56
CA GLN A 156 21.55 16.82 -8.52
C GLN A 156 20.52 17.60 -7.68
N ARG A 157 20.00 16.99 -6.61
CA ARG A 157 19.38 17.75 -5.52
C ARG A 157 20.48 18.62 -4.90
N SER A 158 20.53 19.88 -5.32
CA SER A 158 21.50 20.86 -4.87
C SER A 158 21.40 21.06 -3.36
N SER A 159 22.46 20.71 -2.65
CA SER A 159 22.57 20.86 -1.19
C SER A 159 22.79 22.33 -0.83
N GLY A 160 21.73 23.13 -0.95
CA GLY A 160 21.71 24.58 -0.69
C GLY A 160 21.83 24.93 0.79
N SER A 161 23.00 24.72 1.39
CA SER A 161 23.32 25.16 2.75
C SER A 161 24.82 25.38 2.98
N GLN A 162 25.37 26.44 2.37
CA GLN A 162 26.46 27.27 2.91
C GLN A 162 26.13 28.71 2.46
N THR A 163 25.83 29.71 3.28
CA THR A 163 26.53 30.25 4.47
C THR A 163 28.01 30.57 4.21
N SER A 164 28.27 31.50 3.31
CA SER A 164 29.58 32.14 3.12
C SER A 164 29.54 33.60 3.59
N SER A 165 30.13 33.87 4.76
CA SER A 165 30.32 35.22 5.31
C SER A 165 31.65 35.82 4.85
N SER A 166 31.67 37.11 4.49
CA SER A 166 32.88 37.93 4.30
C SER A 166 32.54 39.43 4.32
N PRO A 167 33.51 40.34 4.59
CA PRO A 167 33.22 41.49 5.47
C PRO A 167 33.49 42.91 4.91
N ASN A 168 33.21 43.90 5.78
CA ASN A 168 33.57 45.33 5.79
C ASN A 168 32.70 46.33 4.98
N GLY A 169 32.44 47.48 5.63
CA GLY A 169 31.81 48.69 5.07
C GLY A 169 32.85 49.75 4.64
N PRO A 170 32.57 51.07 4.73
CA PRO A 170 32.13 51.71 5.99
C PRO A 170 31.12 52.89 5.85
N SER A 171 30.78 53.50 7.01
CA SER A 171 30.17 54.85 7.20
C SER A 171 28.69 55.05 6.77
N GLY A 172 27.84 55.76 7.52
CA GLY A 172 28.01 56.34 8.87
C GLY A 172 26.85 57.29 9.27
N VAL A 173 26.94 57.87 10.48
CA VAL A 173 26.04 58.91 11.08
C VAL A 173 24.62 58.46 11.48
N GLY A 174 24.20 58.80 12.70
CA GLY A 174 22.80 58.69 13.16
C GLY A 174 22.63 58.60 14.68
N GLN A 175 22.10 59.65 15.31
CA GLN A 175 21.59 59.64 16.70
C GLN A 175 20.19 58.95 16.70
N SER A 176 19.63 58.43 17.79
CA SER A 176 19.57 58.98 19.16
C SER A 176 19.51 57.90 20.27
N ARG A 177 19.44 58.37 21.52
CA ARG A 177 19.14 57.53 22.70
C ARG A 177 17.64 57.54 22.97
N GLU A 178 17.10 56.40 23.37
CA GLU A 178 16.04 56.37 24.39
C GLU A 178 16.14 55.08 25.21
N SER A 179 15.77 55.15 26.48
CA SER A 179 16.06 54.12 27.48
C SER A 179 14.83 53.90 28.35
N GLU A 180 14.11 52.80 28.12
CA GLU A 180 12.93 52.46 28.90
C GLU A 180 13.04 51.12 29.61
N SER A 181 12.33 51.01 30.73
CA SER A 181 12.68 50.12 31.84
C SER A 181 11.77 48.89 31.93
N ARG A 182 12.37 47.77 32.35
CA ARG A 182 11.72 46.48 32.59
C ARG A 182 10.64 46.57 33.68
N PRO A 183 9.35 46.35 33.39
CA PRO A 183 8.33 46.16 34.41
C PRO A 183 8.49 44.79 35.11
N GLN A 184 8.00 44.68 36.34
CA GLN A 184 8.00 43.42 37.09
C GLN A 184 6.74 42.58 36.83
N ARG A 185 6.81 41.29 37.19
CA ARG A 185 5.80 40.25 36.94
C ARG A 185 4.72 40.24 38.03
N PRO A 186 3.42 40.46 37.71
CA PRO A 186 2.31 40.16 38.61
C PRO A 186 2.14 38.65 38.84
N ALA A 187 1.48 38.28 39.94
CA ALA A 187 1.34 36.89 40.37
C ALA A 187 -0.01 36.25 39.99
N SER A 188 0.02 34.93 39.83
CA SER A 188 -1.06 33.96 40.07
C SER A 188 -2.51 34.32 39.69
N GLN A 189 -3.01 33.67 38.64
CA GLN A 189 -4.34 33.04 38.71
C GLN A 189 -4.20 31.57 38.27
N ALA A 190 -4.84 30.67 39.01
CA ALA A 190 -4.83 29.23 38.73
C ALA A 190 -6.01 28.86 37.81
N GLN A 191 -5.79 27.88 36.92
CA GLN A 191 -6.87 27.15 36.25
C GLN A 191 -6.93 25.71 36.79
N PRO A 192 -8.12 25.11 36.92
CA PRO A 192 -8.30 23.85 37.64
C PRO A 192 -7.74 22.64 36.88
N GLU A 193 -7.11 21.71 37.60
CA GLU A 193 -6.72 20.42 37.07
C GLU A 193 -7.97 19.58 36.68
N ARG A 194 -7.89 18.86 35.55
CA ARG A 194 -8.88 17.82 35.26
C ARG A 194 -8.61 16.58 36.14
N PRO A 195 -9.64 15.97 36.76
CA PRO A 195 -9.44 14.80 37.61
C PRO A 195 -8.94 13.60 36.81
N ARG A 196 -8.04 12.84 37.41
CA ARG A 196 -7.58 11.54 36.89
C ARG A 196 -8.67 10.47 37.15
N PRO A 197 -8.86 9.47 36.27
CA PRO A 197 -9.71 8.33 36.60
C PRO A 197 -9.12 7.56 37.78
N ALA A 198 -9.98 7.14 38.72
CA ALA A 198 -9.60 6.35 39.88
C ALA A 198 -9.50 4.85 39.53
N PRO A 199 -8.70 4.05 40.27
CA PRO A 199 -8.63 2.61 40.07
C PRO A 199 -9.92 1.91 40.56
N GLU A 200 -10.45 1.00 39.74
CA GLU A 200 -11.66 0.24 40.05
C GLU A 200 -11.31 -1.02 40.87
N ALA A 201 -11.90 -1.14 42.07
CA ALA A 201 -11.57 -2.17 43.05
C ALA A 201 -12.82 -2.91 43.57
N SER A 202 -13.15 -4.00 42.87
CA SER A 202 -13.82 -5.23 43.33
C SER A 202 -14.63 -5.21 44.65
N ARG A 203 -15.97 -5.30 44.51
CA ARG A 203 -16.94 -5.98 45.42
C ARG A 203 -18.17 -6.37 44.58
N ASP A 204 -18.90 -7.46 44.81
CA ASP A 204 -18.64 -8.70 45.56
C ASP A 204 -19.47 -9.83 44.91
N GLU A 205 -19.14 -11.11 45.14
CA GLU A 205 -19.85 -12.26 44.54
C GLU A 205 -21.26 -12.47 45.18
N PRO A 206 -22.16 -13.23 44.52
CA PRO A 206 -22.40 -14.54 45.12
C PRO A 206 -22.66 -15.72 44.16
N ALA A 207 -22.20 -16.89 44.63
CA ALA A 207 -22.77 -18.22 44.42
C ALA A 207 -22.66 -18.86 43.02
N ARG A 208 -21.55 -19.59 42.83
CA ARG A 208 -21.45 -20.76 41.95
C ARG A 208 -22.67 -21.70 42.02
N SER A 209 -23.17 -22.10 40.85
CA SER A 209 -23.77 -23.43 40.64
C SER A 209 -22.78 -24.32 39.85
N PRO A 210 -22.71 -25.64 40.11
CA PRO A 210 -21.69 -26.50 39.53
C PRO A 210 -21.94 -26.80 38.03
N ARG A 211 -20.85 -26.95 37.26
CA ARG A 211 -20.93 -27.55 35.92
C ARG A 211 -21.27 -29.04 36.04
N PRO A 212 -22.18 -29.58 35.20
CA PRO A 212 -22.29 -31.03 35.06
C PRO A 212 -21.01 -31.58 34.41
N THR A 213 -20.51 -32.68 34.96
CA THR A 213 -19.44 -33.48 34.35
C THR A 213 -20.00 -34.28 33.18
N SER A 214 -19.61 -33.93 31.95
CA SER A 214 -19.74 -34.87 30.83
C SER A 214 -18.57 -35.86 30.87
N GLU A 215 -18.88 -37.12 31.14
CA GLU A 215 -17.89 -38.19 31.18
C GLU A 215 -17.32 -38.47 29.79
N ARG A 216 -16.13 -39.08 29.77
CA ARG A 216 -15.38 -39.45 28.57
C ARG A 216 -15.54 -40.95 28.34
N PRO A 217 -16.35 -41.42 27.37
CA PRO A 217 -16.41 -42.84 27.03
C PRO A 217 -15.03 -43.34 26.56
N ALA A 218 -14.67 -44.55 26.97
CA ALA A 218 -13.35 -45.12 26.68
C ALA A 218 -13.25 -45.66 25.25
N ASP A 219 -12.05 -45.56 24.67
CA ASP A 219 -11.63 -46.23 23.44
C ASP A 219 -11.34 -47.73 23.72
N PRO A 220 -12.02 -48.68 23.04
CA PRO A 220 -11.83 -50.11 23.27
C PRO A 220 -11.24 -50.85 22.05
N ARG A 221 -9.92 -51.14 22.15
CA ARG A 221 -9.06 -51.98 21.27
C ARG A 221 -8.39 -51.20 20.13
N GLY A 222 -7.07 -51.22 19.94
CA GLY A 222 -6.01 -51.99 20.61
C GLY A 222 -5.35 -53.01 19.68
N GLY A 223 -4.21 -52.62 19.10
CA GLY A 223 -3.19 -53.50 18.50
C GLY A 223 -3.60 -54.37 17.30
N ASN A 224 -3.09 -54.05 16.11
CA ASN A 224 -1.82 -54.68 15.71
C ASN A 224 -1.12 -53.95 14.55
N ARG A 225 0.17 -54.23 14.36
CA ARG A 225 0.96 -53.88 13.16
C ARG A 225 1.54 -55.18 12.59
N PRO A 226 1.53 -55.35 11.27
CA PRO A 226 2.71 -55.94 10.64
C PRO A 226 3.20 -55.12 9.43
N GLN A 227 4.35 -55.53 8.89
CA GLN A 227 5.01 -54.90 7.74
C GLN A 227 4.69 -55.62 6.42
N ALA A 228 5.30 -55.11 5.36
CA ALA A 228 5.80 -55.86 4.20
C ALA A 228 4.81 -56.31 3.12
N GLY A 229 4.67 -55.45 2.10
CA GLY A 229 5.05 -55.77 0.71
C GLY A 229 4.22 -56.78 -0.11
N GLN A 230 3.90 -56.39 -1.34
CA GLN A 230 4.40 -57.08 -2.55
C GLN A 230 4.17 -56.26 -3.83
N LYS A 231 4.94 -56.56 -4.88
CA LYS A 231 4.74 -56.04 -6.25
C LYS A 231 4.00 -57.08 -7.10
N LYS A 232 2.96 -56.70 -7.84
CA LYS A 232 2.55 -57.24 -9.15
C LYS A 232 1.67 -56.17 -9.83
N VAL A 233 2.04 -55.56 -10.95
CA VAL A 233 2.32 -56.08 -12.32
C VAL A 233 1.04 -56.31 -13.14
N ILE A 234 0.80 -55.37 -14.06
CA ILE A 234 0.26 -55.51 -15.42
C ILE A 234 -1.02 -56.35 -15.61
N ARG A 235 -2.08 -55.70 -16.12
CA ARG A 235 -2.77 -56.12 -17.35
C ARG A 235 -3.37 -54.92 -18.09
N ARG A 236 -3.27 -54.93 -19.42
CA ARG A 236 -3.76 -53.88 -20.33
C ARG A 236 -4.63 -54.54 -21.39
N VAL A 237 -5.93 -54.28 -21.34
CA VAL A 237 -6.96 -54.65 -22.33
C VAL A 237 -7.96 -53.48 -22.28
N GLY A 238 -8.51 -52.94 -23.37
CA GLY A 238 -8.44 -53.34 -24.77
C GLY A 238 -9.87 -53.40 -25.33
N GLY A 239 -10.26 -52.41 -26.12
CA GLY A 239 -11.62 -52.30 -26.65
C GLY A 239 -11.81 -51.00 -27.42
N GLN A 240 -12.13 -51.11 -28.71
CA GLN A 240 -12.45 -50.00 -29.62
C GLN A 240 -13.91 -50.11 -30.04
N ASN A 241 -14.53 -48.97 -30.42
CA ASN A 241 -15.60 -48.78 -31.42
C ASN A 241 -16.09 -47.31 -31.31
N ARG A 242 -16.37 -46.48 -32.35
CA ARG A 242 -16.99 -46.63 -33.70
C ARG A 242 -18.44 -47.12 -33.62
N SER A 243 -19.47 -46.56 -34.27
CA SER A 243 -19.68 -45.42 -35.19
C SER A 243 -21.22 -45.13 -35.21
N ASP A 244 -21.87 -44.18 -35.89
CA ASP A 244 -21.57 -43.18 -36.94
C ASP A 244 -22.54 -41.98 -36.71
N ALA A 245 -22.24 -40.71 -37.00
CA ALA A 245 -22.26 -39.98 -38.30
C ALA A 245 -23.64 -39.62 -38.89
N ARG A 246 -23.66 -38.52 -39.68
CA ARG A 246 -24.74 -37.98 -40.55
C ARG A 246 -25.93 -37.28 -39.86
N SER A 247 -26.67 -36.36 -40.50
CA SER A 247 -26.35 -35.22 -41.40
C SER A 247 -27.64 -34.53 -41.88
N ASN A 248 -27.72 -33.18 -41.95
CA ASN A 248 -28.25 -32.51 -43.16
C ASN A 248 -27.97 -30.99 -43.23
N ALA A 249 -28.01 -30.44 -44.44
CA ALA A 249 -28.33 -29.04 -44.76
C ALA A 249 -29.81 -28.95 -45.22
N GLY A 250 -30.44 -27.82 -45.60
CA GLY A 250 -30.10 -26.39 -45.70
C GLY A 250 -31.46 -25.62 -45.80
N GLY A 251 -31.58 -24.36 -46.20
CA GLY A 251 -30.64 -23.34 -46.70
C GLY A 251 -31.41 -22.05 -47.08
N ASP A 252 -30.70 -21.04 -47.60
CA ASP A 252 -31.12 -19.83 -48.35
C ASP A 252 -32.33 -18.96 -47.93
N GLY A 253 -32.10 -17.63 -47.95
CA GLY A 253 -33.13 -16.61 -47.78
C GLY A 253 -32.56 -15.19 -47.67
N ALA A 254 -32.23 -14.55 -48.79
CA ALA A 254 -31.54 -13.25 -48.83
C ALA A 254 -32.44 -12.09 -49.29
N THR A 255 -32.53 -11.02 -48.50
CA THR A 255 -33.08 -9.71 -48.88
C THR A 255 -32.33 -8.55 -48.20
N ARG A 256 -32.23 -7.40 -48.89
CA ARG A 256 -31.58 -6.16 -48.39
C ARG A 256 -32.57 -5.27 -47.61
N PRO A 257 -32.08 -4.32 -46.78
CA PRO A 257 -32.91 -3.50 -45.92
C PRO A 257 -33.58 -2.32 -46.67
N PRO A 258 -34.75 -1.84 -46.20
CA PRO A 258 -35.32 -0.56 -46.61
C PRO A 258 -34.69 0.62 -45.86
N ALA A 259 -34.70 1.79 -46.50
CA ALA A 259 -34.33 3.10 -45.93
C ALA A 259 -35.40 4.14 -46.37
N PRO A 260 -35.33 5.42 -45.95
CA PRO A 260 -36.40 6.04 -45.17
C PRO A 260 -37.40 6.89 -45.97
N PRO A 261 -38.54 7.23 -45.36
CA PRO A 261 -39.30 8.43 -45.68
C PRO A 261 -39.00 9.60 -44.71
N ARG A 262 -38.65 10.75 -45.29
CA ARG A 262 -39.04 12.11 -44.84
C ARG A 262 -40.01 12.66 -45.91
N PRO A 263 -40.77 13.76 -45.71
CA PRO A 263 -40.78 14.67 -44.56
C PRO A 263 -42.20 14.93 -43.97
N PHE A 264 -42.24 15.70 -42.88
CA PHE A 264 -42.84 17.04 -42.86
C PHE A 264 -41.91 17.97 -42.07
#